data_AF-A0A7X6VBD7-F1
#
_entry.id   AF-A0A7X6VBD7-F1
#
_cell.length_a   1.000
_cell.length_b   1.000
_cell.length_c   1.000
_cell.angle_alpha   90.00
_cell.angle_beta   90.00
_cell.angle_gamma   90.00
#
_symmetry.space_group_name_H-M   'P 1'
#
loop_
_entity.id
_entity.type
_entity.pdbx_description
1 polymer ?
#
loop_
_entity_poly.entity_id
_entity_poly.type
_entity_poly.pdbx_seq_one_letter_code
_entity_poly.pdbx_strand_id
1 'polypeptide(L)'
;LIFIGLTGMIDPVRPEAKAAIDECRSAGIRPIMITGDHRDTAVAIAIDLGIINDESQAITGAEISKMSDEEFDSKIENYSVYARVQPEHKVRIVNGWKKRGKITAMTGDGVNDAPALKSADIGVGMGITGTDVSKSVSDMVLADDNFASIVYAVEEGRRIYDNIRKSIQFLLSSNLSEVVALFVATIIGLKLFSPIHILWINLITDTFPAIALGMEEAESDVMKKAPRGSDEGIFANKLGVRIVYQGVIIAILTLISFLIGYSRNNASQELRQITAMTMAFLTLSLCEIFHSLNLRSSINSLFSLKSRNNYLLFAMLASFLLTMTVIYVPGLNSAFELTALPFANLVEAIGIAFLIIPIVEIEKLISRSIIKR
;
A
#
# COMPACT_ATOMS: atom_id res chain seq x y z
N LEU A 1 49.94 -2.64 -42.36
CA LEU A 1 48.59 -2.09 -42.60
C LEU A 1 48.75 -0.62 -43.01
N ILE A 2 48.01 -0.11 -44.01
CA ILE A 2 47.95 1.32 -44.38
C ILE A 2 46.62 1.86 -43.84
N PHE A 3 46.67 2.88 -42.98
CA PHE A 3 45.48 3.49 -42.41
C PHE A 3 44.74 4.33 -43.46
N ILE A 4 43.45 4.04 -43.68
CA ILE A 4 42.60 4.74 -44.66
C ILE A 4 41.70 5.79 -43.99
N GLY A 5 41.23 5.54 -42.77
CA GLY A 5 40.35 6.46 -42.02
C GLY A 5 39.70 5.80 -40.79
N LEU A 6 38.94 6.59 -40.02
CA LEU A 6 38.18 6.15 -38.84
C LEU A 6 36.71 6.54 -38.98
N THR A 7 35.80 5.67 -38.53
CA THR A 7 34.36 5.95 -38.41
C THR A 7 33.94 5.68 -36.97
N GLY A 8 33.26 6.66 -36.37
CA GLY A 8 32.65 6.53 -35.04
C GLY A 8 31.15 6.27 -35.17
N MET A 9 30.62 5.37 -34.34
CA MET A 9 29.20 5.10 -34.19
C MET A 9 28.85 5.11 -32.71
N ILE A 10 27.61 5.48 -32.39
CA ILE A 10 27.09 5.50 -31.03
C ILE A 10 25.73 4.81 -31.03
N ASP A 11 25.45 4.05 -29.97
CA ASP A 11 24.10 3.57 -29.68
C ASP A 11 23.35 4.69 -28.95
N PRO A 12 22.35 5.35 -29.57
CA PRO A 12 21.69 6.49 -28.97
C PRO A 12 20.87 6.07 -27.74
N VAL A 13 21.01 6.84 -26.66
CA VAL A 13 20.14 6.68 -25.49
C VAL A 13 18.70 7.01 -25.85
N ARG A 14 17.79 6.19 -25.32
CA ARG A 14 16.36 6.39 -25.47
C ARG A 14 15.94 7.72 -24.80
N PRO A 15 15.17 8.59 -25.46
CA PRO A 15 14.75 9.88 -24.88
C PRO A 15 14.07 9.75 -23.52
N GLU A 16 13.25 8.71 -23.35
CA GLU A 16 12.50 8.40 -22.14
C GLU A 16 13.39 7.93 -20.98
N ALA A 17 14.58 7.38 -21.26
CA ALA A 17 15.45 6.81 -20.23
C ALA A 17 15.95 7.88 -19.25
N LYS A 18 16.28 9.08 -19.75
CA LYS A 18 16.76 10.18 -18.90
C LYS A 18 15.69 10.64 -17.91
N ALA A 19 14.46 10.86 -18.40
CA ALA A 19 13.33 11.24 -17.55
C ALA A 19 13.01 10.16 -16.50
N ALA A 20 13.04 8.88 -16.89
CA ALA A 20 12.82 7.76 -16.00
C ALA A 20 13.90 7.63 -14.91
N ILE A 21 15.17 7.89 -15.25
CA ILE A 21 16.29 7.89 -14.30
C ILE A 21 16.15 9.05 -13.30
N ASP A 22 15.80 10.25 -13.78
CA ASP A 22 15.55 11.41 -12.92
C ASP A 22 14.40 11.15 -11.95
N GLU A 23 13.32 10.53 -12.43
CA GLU A 23 12.18 10.14 -11.60
C GLU A 23 12.58 9.09 -10.54
N CYS A 24 13.31 8.04 -10.93
CA CYS A 24 13.89 7.07 -9.99
C CYS A 24 14.68 7.74 -8.88
N ARG A 25 15.58 8.66 -9.25
CA ARG A 25 16.42 9.40 -8.29
C ARG A 25 15.58 10.26 -7.37
N SER A 26 14.58 10.97 -7.90
CA SER A 26 13.66 11.80 -7.11
C SER A 26 12.85 10.96 -6.11
N ALA A 27 12.57 9.71 -6.45
CA ALA A 27 11.90 8.72 -5.60
C ALA A 27 12.85 7.99 -4.62
N GLY A 28 14.12 8.42 -4.53
CA GLY A 28 15.14 7.82 -3.67
C GLY A 28 15.63 6.45 -4.13
N ILE A 29 15.40 6.08 -5.39
CA ILE A 29 15.86 4.82 -5.99
C ILE A 29 17.21 5.09 -6.65
N ARG A 30 18.18 4.20 -6.41
CA ARG A 30 19.52 4.32 -6.99
C ARG A 30 19.58 3.58 -8.32
N PRO A 31 19.67 4.27 -9.47
CA PRO A 31 19.94 3.63 -10.75
C PRO A 31 21.39 3.11 -10.78
N ILE A 32 21.59 1.92 -11.34
CA ILE A 32 22.90 1.29 -11.52
C ILE A 32 22.98 0.80 -12.96
N MET A 33 24.02 1.23 -13.68
CA MET A 33 24.31 0.77 -15.02
C MET A 33 25.26 -0.44 -14.96
N ILE A 34 24.90 -1.52 -15.65
CA ILE A 34 25.72 -2.72 -15.80
C ILE A 34 25.83 -3.01 -17.29
N THR A 35 27.03 -2.90 -17.87
CA THR A 35 27.24 -3.03 -19.32
C THR A 35 28.47 -3.88 -19.68
N GLY A 36 28.42 -4.48 -20.87
CA GLY A 36 29.56 -5.14 -21.52
C GLY A 36 30.49 -4.17 -22.25
N ASP A 37 30.14 -2.89 -22.34
CA ASP A 37 30.93 -1.87 -23.04
C ASP A 37 32.22 -1.50 -22.31
N HIS A 38 33.08 -0.77 -23.02
CA HIS A 38 34.28 -0.19 -22.44
C HIS A 38 33.93 0.86 -21.37
N ARG A 39 34.80 1.01 -20.35
CA ARG A 39 34.59 1.93 -19.22
C ARG A 39 34.31 3.36 -19.68
N ASP A 40 35.11 3.87 -20.61
CA ASP A 40 35.00 5.26 -21.06
C ASP A 40 33.67 5.53 -21.77
N THR A 41 33.18 4.58 -22.58
CA THR A 41 31.86 4.66 -23.22
C THR A 41 30.75 4.61 -22.18
N ALA A 42 30.83 3.67 -21.24
CA ALA A 42 29.84 3.53 -20.17
C ALA A 42 29.77 4.78 -19.28
N VAL A 43 30.92 5.36 -18.93
CA VAL A 43 31.02 6.60 -18.16
C VAL A 43 30.38 7.76 -18.91
N ALA A 44 30.70 7.93 -20.20
CA ALA A 44 30.12 9.00 -21.02
C ALA A 44 28.59 8.93 -21.08
N ILE A 45 28.04 7.73 -21.33
CA ILE A 45 26.58 7.52 -21.37
C ILE A 45 25.96 7.72 -19.97
N ALA A 46 26.61 7.22 -18.91
CA ALA A 46 26.09 7.32 -17.56
C ALA A 46 26.09 8.77 -17.03
N ILE A 47 27.05 9.61 -17.43
CA ILE A 47 27.04 11.05 -17.13
C ILE A 47 25.90 11.74 -17.89
N ASP A 48 25.70 11.45 -19.17
CA ASP A 48 24.62 12.06 -19.96
C ASP A 48 23.22 11.71 -19.44
N LEU A 49 23.06 10.47 -18.98
CA LEU A 49 21.85 9.98 -18.30
C LEU A 49 21.72 10.44 -16.84
N GLY A 50 22.75 11.05 -16.25
CA GLY A 50 22.73 11.50 -14.86
C GLY A 50 22.77 10.37 -13.82
N ILE A 51 23.37 9.22 -14.14
CA ILE A 51 23.57 8.11 -13.19
C ILE A 51 24.78 8.37 -12.28
N ILE A 52 25.83 9.00 -12.82
CA ILE A 52 27.06 9.38 -12.10
C ILE A 52 27.42 10.83 -12.40
N ASN A 53 28.20 11.44 -11.50
CA ASN A 53 28.76 12.78 -11.71
C ASN A 53 30.29 12.75 -11.88
N ASP A 54 30.94 11.66 -11.44
CA ASP A 54 32.40 11.53 -11.43
C ASP A 54 32.81 10.13 -11.94
N GLU A 55 33.90 10.07 -12.71
CA GLU A 55 34.39 8.83 -13.30
C GLU A 55 34.86 7.79 -12.27
N SER A 56 35.21 8.23 -11.05
CA SER A 56 35.56 7.34 -9.93
C SER A 56 34.40 6.46 -9.47
N GLN A 57 33.16 6.79 -9.87
CA GLN A 57 31.96 5.99 -9.60
C GLN A 57 31.77 4.84 -10.60
N ALA A 58 32.74 4.60 -11.50
CA ALA A 58 32.72 3.52 -12.47
C ALA A 58 33.87 2.53 -12.26
N ILE A 59 33.54 1.24 -12.23
CA ILE A 59 34.47 0.12 -12.04
C ILE A 59 34.32 -0.91 -13.16
N THR A 60 35.41 -1.62 -13.50
CA THR A 60 35.40 -2.70 -14.49
C THR A 60 35.25 -4.08 -13.84
N GLY A 61 34.72 -5.04 -14.60
CA GLY A 61 34.67 -6.45 -14.16
C GLY A 61 36.04 -7.03 -13.77
N ALA A 62 37.11 -6.60 -14.45
CA ALA A 62 38.47 -7.03 -14.13
C ALA A 62 38.96 -6.51 -12.76
N GLU A 63 38.55 -5.30 -12.37
CA GLU A 63 38.84 -4.73 -11.05
C GLU A 63 38.00 -5.42 -9.97
N ILE A 64 36.73 -5.71 -10.25
CA ILE A 64 35.86 -6.49 -9.35
C ILE A 64 36.48 -7.85 -9.05
N SER A 65 36.96 -8.58 -10.07
CA SER A 65 37.60 -9.89 -9.88
C SER A 65 38.86 -9.87 -9.02
N LYS A 66 39.52 -8.71 -8.87
CA LYS A 66 40.72 -8.57 -8.01
C LYS A 66 40.38 -8.27 -6.55
N MET A 67 39.17 -7.81 -6.27
CA MET A 67 38.70 -7.49 -4.91
C MET A 67 38.16 -8.75 -4.22
N SER A 68 38.42 -8.89 -2.92
CA SER A 68 37.70 -9.88 -2.10
C SER A 68 36.23 -9.50 -1.95
N ASP A 69 35.38 -10.42 -1.52
CA ASP A 69 33.96 -10.14 -1.30
C ASP A 69 33.75 -9.07 -0.23
N GLU A 70 34.55 -9.08 0.84
CA GLU A 70 34.49 -8.09 1.90
C GLU A 70 34.93 -6.71 1.42
N GLU A 71 36.00 -6.65 0.62
CA GLU A 71 36.47 -5.39 0.05
C GLU A 71 35.42 -4.80 -0.91
N PHE A 72 34.88 -5.63 -1.80
CA PHE A 72 33.84 -5.21 -2.74
C PHE A 72 32.57 -4.76 -2.00
N ASP A 73 32.10 -5.55 -1.03
CA ASP A 73 30.92 -5.22 -0.23
C ASP A 73 31.10 -3.89 0.50
N SER A 74 32.29 -3.56 1.00
CA SER A 74 32.58 -2.27 1.67
C SER A 74 32.54 -1.06 0.72
N LYS A 75 32.94 -1.23 -0.54
CA LYS A 75 33.06 -0.16 -1.54
C LYS A 75 31.89 -0.07 -2.51
N ILE A 76 30.94 -1.01 -2.47
CA ILE A 76 29.85 -1.13 -3.46
C ILE A 76 29.03 0.16 -3.61
N GLU A 77 28.84 0.93 -2.52
CA GLU A 77 28.09 2.20 -2.54
C GLU A 77 28.78 3.34 -3.28
N ASN A 78 30.08 3.22 -3.56
CA ASN A 78 30.82 4.23 -4.30
C ASN A 78 30.57 4.12 -5.81
N TYR A 79 30.11 2.96 -6.28
CA TYR A 79 29.97 2.69 -7.71
C TYR A 79 28.49 2.69 -8.13
N SER A 80 28.22 3.23 -9.32
CA SER A 80 26.91 3.11 -9.99
C SER A 80 27.04 2.66 -11.45
N VAL A 81 28.27 2.49 -11.95
CA VAL A 81 28.54 1.99 -13.30
C VAL A 81 29.52 0.82 -13.21
N TYR A 82 29.11 -0.31 -13.77
CA TYR A 82 29.91 -1.51 -13.87
C TYR A 82 30.11 -1.86 -15.35
N ALA A 83 31.33 -1.70 -15.85
CA ALA A 83 31.69 -1.89 -17.26
C ALA A 83 32.46 -3.20 -17.49
N ARG A 84 32.43 -3.74 -18.71
CA ARG A 84 33.07 -5.02 -19.07
C ARG A 84 32.75 -6.16 -18.08
N VAL A 85 31.50 -6.25 -17.63
CA VAL A 85 31.09 -7.26 -16.63
C VAL A 85 30.86 -8.63 -17.25
N GLN A 86 31.16 -9.68 -16.48
CA GLN A 86 30.81 -11.07 -16.77
C GLN A 86 29.56 -11.49 -15.99
N PRO A 87 28.87 -12.59 -16.37
CA PRO A 87 27.66 -13.06 -15.68
C PRO A 87 27.83 -13.21 -14.16
N GLU A 88 28.98 -13.69 -13.70
CA GLU A 88 29.29 -13.90 -12.29
C GLU A 88 29.38 -12.57 -11.53
N HIS A 89 29.85 -11.51 -12.19
CA HIS A 89 29.90 -10.16 -11.62
C HIS A 89 28.50 -9.60 -11.38
N LYS A 90 27.56 -9.85 -12.31
CA LYS A 90 26.16 -9.38 -12.17
C LYS A 90 25.53 -9.96 -10.90
N VAL A 91 25.68 -11.27 -10.68
CA VAL A 91 25.21 -11.96 -9.47
C VAL A 91 25.88 -11.38 -8.22
N ARG A 92 27.19 -11.15 -8.26
CA ARG A 92 27.95 -10.58 -7.14
C ARG A 92 27.49 -9.17 -6.76
N ILE A 93 27.23 -8.31 -7.76
CA ILE A 93 26.70 -6.95 -7.55
C ILE A 93 25.33 -7.01 -6.87
N VAL A 94 24.41 -7.82 -7.39
CA VAL A 94 23.07 -7.99 -6.82
C VAL A 94 23.15 -8.45 -5.37
N ASN A 95 23.95 -9.49 -5.09
CA ASN A 95 24.09 -10.03 -3.74
C ASN A 95 24.74 -9.05 -2.76
N GLY A 96 25.72 -8.25 -3.21
CA GLY A 96 26.32 -7.20 -2.37
C GLY A 96 25.30 -6.15 -1.92
N TRP A 97 24.40 -5.73 -2.81
CA TRP A 97 23.31 -4.81 -2.44
C TRP A 97 22.26 -5.45 -1.52
N LYS A 98 21.90 -6.72 -1.78
CA LYS A 98 20.98 -7.47 -0.92
C LYS A 98 21.51 -7.67 0.50
N LYS A 99 22.79 -7.99 0.66
CA LYS A 99 23.45 -8.10 1.98
C LYS A 99 23.35 -6.81 2.81
N ARG A 100 23.27 -5.64 2.14
CA ARG A 100 23.07 -4.32 2.76
C ARG A 100 21.59 -4.00 3.06
N GLY A 101 20.68 -4.97 2.93
CA GLY A 101 19.25 -4.79 3.17
C GLY A 101 18.55 -3.94 2.12
N LYS A 102 19.12 -3.81 0.91
CA LYS A 102 18.45 -3.12 -0.20
C LYS A 102 17.64 -4.11 -1.02
N ILE A 103 16.45 -3.68 -1.43
CA ILE A 103 15.64 -4.41 -2.42
C ILE A 103 16.19 -4.10 -3.81
N THR A 104 16.51 -5.15 -4.56
CA THR A 104 17.20 -5.07 -5.85
C THR A 104 16.29 -5.47 -7.00
N ALA A 105 16.24 -4.63 -8.03
CA ALA A 105 15.61 -4.95 -9.32
C ALA A 105 16.71 -5.08 -10.37
N MET A 106 16.81 -6.24 -11.02
CA MET A 106 17.81 -6.53 -12.04
C MET A 106 17.11 -6.64 -13.40
N THR A 107 17.62 -5.97 -14.42
CA THR A 107 17.14 -6.11 -15.80
C THR A 107 18.07 -6.97 -16.64
N GLY A 108 17.52 -7.76 -17.56
CA GLY A 108 18.32 -8.57 -18.48
C GLY A 108 17.50 -9.15 -19.64
N ASP A 109 18.20 -9.50 -20.71
CA ASP A 109 17.62 -10.03 -21.96
C ASP A 109 18.28 -11.35 -22.38
N GLY A 110 19.54 -11.56 -22.00
CA GLY A 110 20.31 -12.74 -22.34
C GLY A 110 20.15 -13.92 -21.38
N VAL A 111 20.49 -15.12 -21.86
CA VAL A 111 20.67 -16.33 -21.02
C VAL A 111 21.72 -16.09 -19.93
N ASN A 112 22.72 -15.27 -20.24
CA ASN A 112 23.78 -14.84 -19.33
C ASN A 112 23.28 -14.04 -18.12
N ASP A 113 22.11 -13.42 -18.23
CA ASP A 113 21.51 -12.63 -17.16
C ASP A 113 20.62 -13.46 -16.25
N ALA A 114 20.25 -14.68 -16.66
CA ALA A 114 19.34 -15.53 -15.93
C ALA A 114 19.75 -15.78 -14.47
N PRO A 115 21.03 -16.04 -14.14
CA PRO A 115 21.46 -16.18 -12.75
C PRO A 115 21.26 -14.90 -11.93
N ALA A 116 21.54 -13.72 -12.52
CA ALA A 116 21.42 -12.44 -11.82
C ALA A 116 19.97 -12.01 -11.66
N LEU A 117 19.13 -12.23 -12.69
CA LEU A 117 17.68 -12.05 -12.64
C LEU A 117 17.08 -12.88 -11.50
N LYS A 118 17.48 -14.14 -11.38
CA LYS A 118 16.97 -15.03 -10.32
C LYS A 118 17.48 -14.67 -8.92
N SER A 119 18.66 -14.08 -8.83
CA SER A 119 19.29 -13.68 -7.56
C SER A 119 18.69 -12.39 -7.01
N ALA A 120 18.17 -11.52 -7.88
CA ALA A 120 17.53 -10.26 -7.51
C ALA A 120 16.23 -10.50 -6.73
N ASP A 121 15.75 -9.46 -6.04
CA ASP A 121 14.43 -9.53 -5.40
C ASP A 121 13.30 -9.40 -6.43
N ILE A 122 13.59 -8.71 -7.54
CA ILE A 122 12.74 -8.61 -8.72
C ILE A 122 13.60 -8.77 -9.97
N GLY A 123 13.47 -9.88 -10.68
CA GLY A 123 14.04 -10.07 -12.02
C GLY A 123 13.14 -9.46 -13.09
N VAL A 124 13.68 -8.60 -13.96
CA VAL A 124 12.96 -7.91 -15.03
C VAL A 124 13.52 -8.33 -16.39
N GLY A 125 12.72 -9.10 -17.14
CA GLY A 125 13.08 -9.58 -18.48
C GLY A 125 12.59 -8.65 -19.58
N MET A 126 13.32 -8.60 -20.70
CA MET A 126 12.87 -7.92 -21.92
C MET A 126 11.87 -8.80 -22.69
N GLY A 127 10.76 -8.23 -23.14
CA GLY A 127 9.67 -8.90 -23.85
C GLY A 127 9.96 -9.12 -25.33
N ILE A 128 10.63 -8.17 -25.99
CA ILE A 128 10.91 -8.23 -27.43
C ILE A 128 12.31 -8.81 -27.67
N THR A 129 13.36 -8.20 -27.11
CA THR A 129 14.75 -8.64 -27.30
C THR A 129 15.14 -9.81 -26.40
N GLY A 130 14.40 -10.05 -25.31
CA GLY A 130 14.74 -11.07 -24.33
C GLY A 130 14.55 -12.50 -24.83
N THR A 131 15.50 -13.36 -24.45
CA THR A 131 15.46 -14.81 -24.67
C THR A 131 14.37 -15.47 -23.82
N ASP A 132 13.83 -16.61 -24.26
CA ASP A 132 12.83 -17.36 -23.48
C ASP A 132 13.34 -17.78 -22.10
N VAL A 133 14.65 -18.04 -21.99
CA VAL A 133 15.29 -18.30 -20.70
C VAL A 133 15.19 -17.07 -19.80
N SER A 134 15.56 -15.88 -20.27
CA SER A 134 15.46 -14.64 -19.47
C SER A 134 14.01 -14.35 -19.02
N LYS A 135 13.02 -14.56 -19.89
CA LYS A 135 11.60 -14.34 -19.58
C LYS A 135 11.07 -15.31 -18.54
N SER A 136 11.44 -16.60 -18.64
CA SER A 136 10.96 -17.64 -17.73
C SER A 136 11.53 -17.56 -16.32
N VAL A 137 12.70 -16.94 -16.14
CA VAL A 137 13.31 -16.74 -14.81
C VAL A 137 12.97 -15.40 -14.17
N SER A 138 12.42 -14.46 -14.93
CA SER A 138 12.06 -13.12 -14.46
C SER A 138 10.72 -13.12 -13.73
N ASP A 139 10.59 -12.27 -12.71
CA ASP A 139 9.34 -12.04 -11.99
C ASP A 139 8.41 -11.07 -12.74
N MET A 140 8.99 -10.22 -13.59
CA MET A 140 8.30 -9.26 -14.44
C MET A 140 8.90 -9.26 -15.86
N VAL A 141 8.07 -9.12 -16.89
CA VAL A 141 8.51 -9.01 -18.29
C VAL A 141 8.00 -7.70 -18.89
N LEU A 142 8.89 -6.90 -19.46
CA LEU A 142 8.56 -5.64 -20.12
C LEU A 142 8.09 -5.92 -21.55
N ALA A 143 6.80 -5.80 -21.82
CA ALA A 143 6.25 -6.08 -23.13
C ALA A 143 6.77 -5.14 -24.25
N ASP A 144 7.30 -3.97 -23.88
CA ASP A 144 7.75 -2.90 -24.76
C ASP A 144 9.25 -2.63 -24.71
N ASP A 145 10.01 -3.39 -23.92
CA ASP A 145 11.45 -3.21 -23.64
C ASP A 145 11.82 -1.79 -23.17
N ASN A 146 10.88 -1.09 -22.52
CA ASN A 146 11.07 0.28 -22.09
C ASN A 146 11.40 0.39 -20.60
N PHE A 147 12.54 1.03 -20.29
CA PHE A 147 12.94 1.30 -18.91
C PHE A 147 11.92 2.15 -18.13
N ALA A 148 11.19 3.05 -18.80
CA ALA A 148 10.14 3.85 -18.17
C ALA A 148 9.02 2.98 -17.57
N SER A 149 8.75 1.81 -18.16
CA SER A 149 7.74 0.87 -17.65
C SER A 149 8.12 0.28 -16.29
N ILE A 150 9.41 0.20 -15.95
CA ILE A 150 9.88 -0.19 -14.62
C ILE A 150 9.52 0.88 -13.59
N VAL A 151 9.71 2.15 -13.93
CA VAL A 151 9.41 3.29 -13.03
C VAL A 151 7.92 3.34 -12.74
N TYR A 152 7.10 3.18 -13.78
CA TYR A 152 5.64 3.06 -13.64
C TYR A 152 5.24 1.87 -12.77
N ALA A 153 5.86 0.70 -12.95
CA ALA A 153 5.59 -0.46 -12.13
C ALA A 153 5.97 -0.24 -10.65
N VAL A 154 7.02 0.54 -10.37
CA VAL A 154 7.39 0.94 -9.00
C VAL A 154 6.34 1.88 -8.40
N GLU A 155 5.87 2.87 -9.16
CA GLU A 155 4.77 3.75 -8.73
C GLU A 155 3.52 2.95 -8.36
N GLU A 156 3.10 2.04 -9.24
CA GLU A 156 1.95 1.17 -9.03
C GLU A 156 2.16 0.21 -7.84
N GLY A 157 3.36 -0.33 -7.66
CA GLY A 157 3.70 -1.15 -6.50
C GLY A 157 3.57 -0.39 -5.18
N ARG A 158 4.01 0.88 -5.14
CA ARG A 158 3.85 1.76 -3.98
C ARG A 158 2.36 2.06 -3.71
N ARG A 159 1.59 2.36 -4.76
CA ARG A 159 0.13 2.58 -4.68
C ARG A 159 -0.60 1.38 -4.09
N ILE A 160 -0.34 0.18 -4.62
CA ILE A 160 -0.96 -1.07 -4.15
C ILE A 160 -0.62 -1.32 -2.68
N TYR A 161 0.64 -1.13 -2.29
CA TYR A 161 1.07 -1.31 -0.91
C TYR A 161 0.36 -0.36 0.06
N ASP A 162 0.29 0.93 -0.27
CA ASP A 162 -0.41 1.92 0.54
C ASP A 162 -1.90 1.59 0.68
N ASN A 163 -2.53 1.12 -0.41
CA ASN A 163 -3.93 0.69 -0.39
C ASN A 163 -4.15 -0.56 0.47
N ILE A 164 -3.26 -1.56 0.40
CA ILE A 164 -3.30 -2.73 1.27
C ILE A 164 -3.21 -2.31 2.74
N ARG A 165 -2.33 -1.35 3.08
CA ARG A 165 -2.23 -0.84 4.45
C ARG A 165 -3.52 -0.16 4.91
N LYS A 166 -4.20 0.61 4.04
CA LYS A 166 -5.50 1.23 4.35
C LYS A 166 -6.57 0.17 4.60
N SER A 167 -6.66 -0.87 3.76
CA SER A 167 -7.61 -1.97 3.94
C SER A 167 -7.33 -2.77 5.22
N ILE A 168 -6.06 -3.03 5.54
CA ILE A 168 -5.67 -3.67 6.81
C ILE A 168 -6.03 -2.80 8.01
N GLN A 169 -5.76 -1.48 7.94
CA GLN A 169 -6.13 -0.55 9.00
C GLN A 169 -7.63 -0.58 9.25
N PHE A 170 -8.43 -0.52 8.17
CA PHE A 170 -9.89 -0.59 8.22
C PHE A 170 -10.35 -1.86 8.93
N LEU A 171 -10.03 -3.03 8.37
CA LEU A 171 -10.49 -4.32 8.88
C LEU A 171 -10.05 -4.57 10.31
N LEU A 172 -8.81 -4.23 10.68
CA LEU A 172 -8.33 -4.43 12.05
C LEU A 172 -8.98 -3.46 13.04
N SER A 173 -9.27 -2.21 12.63
CA SER A 173 -9.96 -1.25 13.48
C SER A 173 -11.42 -1.67 13.74
N SER A 174 -12.12 -2.14 12.71
CA SER A 174 -13.48 -2.69 12.79
C SER A 174 -13.52 -3.90 13.74
N ASN A 175 -12.72 -4.92 13.46
CA ASN A 175 -12.65 -6.14 14.29
C ASN A 175 -12.28 -5.82 15.75
N LEU A 176 -11.34 -4.90 15.97
CA LEU A 176 -11.00 -4.47 17.32
C LEU A 176 -12.19 -3.81 18.02
N SER A 177 -12.95 -2.97 17.30
CA SER A 177 -14.12 -2.31 17.86
C SER A 177 -15.21 -3.30 18.28
N GLU A 178 -15.44 -4.34 17.48
CA GLU A 178 -16.38 -5.42 17.79
C GLU A 178 -15.98 -6.16 19.07
N VAL A 179 -14.71 -6.58 19.14
CA VAL A 179 -14.17 -7.31 20.29
C VAL A 179 -14.24 -6.46 21.56
N VAL A 180 -13.83 -5.19 21.49
CA VAL A 180 -13.86 -4.27 22.63
C VAL A 180 -15.29 -4.00 23.08
N ALA A 181 -16.21 -3.74 22.15
CA ALA A 181 -17.61 -3.47 22.47
C ALA A 181 -18.28 -4.69 23.12
N LEU A 182 -18.08 -5.88 22.57
CA LEU A 182 -18.57 -7.14 23.13
C LEU A 182 -18.01 -7.42 24.52
N PHE A 183 -16.70 -7.22 24.70
CA PHE A 183 -16.03 -7.45 25.98
C PHE A 183 -16.60 -6.53 27.07
N VAL A 184 -16.71 -5.22 26.79
CA VAL A 184 -17.27 -4.25 27.73
C VAL A 184 -18.74 -4.53 28.03
N ALA A 185 -19.54 -4.84 27.01
CA ALA A 185 -20.95 -5.17 27.22
C ALA A 185 -21.14 -6.42 28.09
N THR A 186 -20.30 -7.44 27.88
CA THR A 186 -20.33 -8.69 28.66
C THR A 186 -20.00 -8.43 30.13
N ILE A 187 -19.01 -7.57 30.43
CA ILE A 187 -18.67 -7.17 31.80
C ILE A 187 -19.84 -6.47 32.49
N ILE A 188 -20.59 -5.64 31.75
CA ILE A 188 -21.77 -4.92 32.28
C ILE A 188 -22.99 -5.86 32.38
N GLY A 189 -22.91 -7.09 31.87
CA GLY A 189 -24.01 -8.06 31.87
C GLY A 189 -25.06 -7.80 30.79
N LEU A 190 -24.68 -7.15 29.68
CA LEU A 190 -25.57 -6.79 28.57
C LEU A 190 -25.25 -7.62 27.33
N LYS A 191 -26.29 -8.16 26.66
CA LYS A 191 -26.14 -8.83 25.34
C LYS A 191 -26.11 -7.79 24.22
N LEU A 192 -24.92 -7.36 23.80
CA LEU A 192 -24.77 -6.33 22.76
C LEU A 192 -25.15 -6.81 21.35
N PHE A 193 -24.65 -7.98 20.95
CA PHE A 193 -24.86 -8.56 19.63
C PHE A 193 -25.20 -10.05 19.70
N SER A 194 -25.89 -10.53 18.67
CA SER A 194 -25.97 -11.96 18.36
C SER A 194 -24.87 -12.32 17.34
N PRO A 195 -24.37 -13.57 17.32
CA PRO A 195 -23.28 -13.96 16.41
C PRO A 195 -23.55 -13.64 14.93
N ILE A 196 -24.82 -13.69 14.52
CA ILE A 196 -25.24 -13.38 13.16
C ILE A 196 -25.02 -11.89 12.79
N HIS A 197 -25.08 -10.97 13.75
CA HIS A 197 -24.79 -9.54 13.54
C HIS A 197 -23.33 -9.33 13.15
N ILE A 198 -22.43 -9.93 13.93
CA ILE A 198 -20.98 -9.83 13.72
C ILE A 198 -20.57 -10.50 12.40
N LEU A 199 -21.18 -11.65 12.07
CA LEU A 199 -20.94 -12.31 10.78
C LEU A 199 -21.37 -11.42 9.61
N TRP A 200 -22.52 -10.74 9.72
CA TRP A 200 -23.00 -9.84 8.67
C TRP A 200 -22.10 -8.62 8.50
N ILE A 201 -21.66 -8.03 9.61
CA ILE A 201 -20.76 -6.88 9.59
C ILE A 201 -19.46 -7.25 8.88
N ASN A 202 -18.76 -8.27 9.37
CA ASN A 202 -17.47 -8.68 8.82
C ASN A 202 -17.55 -9.18 7.37
N LEU A 203 -18.60 -9.94 7.01
CA LEU A 203 -18.67 -10.57 5.69
C LEU A 203 -19.25 -9.65 4.63
N ILE A 204 -20.27 -8.84 4.96
CA ILE A 204 -21.00 -8.04 3.98
C ILE A 204 -20.65 -6.57 4.11
N THR A 205 -20.80 -6.02 5.31
CA THR A 205 -20.71 -4.57 5.52
C THR A 205 -19.29 -4.06 5.28
N ASP A 206 -18.28 -4.78 5.79
CA ASP A 206 -16.87 -4.41 5.75
C ASP A 206 -16.15 -4.84 4.47
N THR A 207 -16.53 -5.97 3.88
CA THR A 207 -15.86 -6.50 2.68
C THR A 207 -15.89 -5.51 1.52
N PHE A 208 -17.04 -4.87 1.25
CA PHE A 208 -17.13 -3.95 0.11
C PHE A 208 -16.26 -2.69 0.28
N PRO A 209 -16.32 -1.95 1.41
CA PRO A 209 -15.41 -0.84 1.66
C PRO A 209 -13.93 -1.27 1.67
N ALA A 210 -13.58 -2.43 2.23
CA ALA A 210 -12.20 -2.91 2.27
C ALA A 210 -11.62 -3.15 0.88
N ILE A 211 -12.40 -3.75 -0.04
CA ILE A 211 -12.00 -3.94 -1.45
C ILE A 211 -11.91 -2.59 -2.16
N ALA A 212 -12.87 -1.69 -1.92
CA ALA A 212 -12.89 -0.38 -2.56
C ALA A 212 -11.71 0.52 -2.13
N LEU A 213 -11.25 0.40 -0.87
CA LEU A 213 -10.02 1.03 -0.40
C LEU A 213 -8.77 0.48 -1.11
N GLY A 214 -8.81 -0.79 -1.52
CA GLY A 214 -7.79 -1.42 -2.37
C GLY A 214 -7.63 -0.74 -3.73
N MET A 215 -8.70 -0.11 -4.23
CA MET A 215 -8.78 0.52 -5.55
C MET A 215 -8.57 2.04 -5.52
N GLU A 216 -8.08 2.61 -4.42
CA GLU A 216 -7.80 4.05 -4.35
C GLU A 216 -6.66 4.45 -5.31
N GLU A 217 -6.73 5.67 -5.82
CA GLU A 217 -5.66 6.26 -6.66
C GLU A 217 -4.39 6.54 -5.84
N ALA A 218 -3.25 6.62 -6.53
CA ALA A 218 -1.99 6.99 -5.90
C ALA A 218 -2.05 8.40 -5.30
N GLU A 219 -1.43 8.58 -4.13
CA GLU A 219 -1.22 9.93 -3.59
C GLU A 219 -0.19 10.68 -4.46
N SER A 220 -0.38 11.98 -4.66
CA SER A 220 0.47 12.81 -5.55
C SER A 220 1.96 12.90 -5.15
N ASP A 221 2.31 12.39 -3.98
CA ASP A 221 3.66 12.37 -3.43
C ASP A 221 4.27 10.95 -3.39
N VAL A 222 3.63 9.95 -3.99
CA VAL A 222 4.07 8.55 -3.95
C VAL A 222 5.50 8.37 -4.50
N MET A 223 5.85 9.08 -5.57
CA MET A 223 7.19 9.10 -6.18
C MET A 223 8.13 10.15 -5.57
N LYS A 224 7.72 10.85 -4.51
CA LYS A 224 8.58 11.81 -3.78
C LYS A 224 9.09 11.26 -2.45
N LYS A 225 8.55 10.12 -2.01
CA LYS A 225 8.95 9.43 -0.78
C LYS A 225 10.14 8.51 -1.09
N ALA A 226 11.06 8.38 -0.14
CA ALA A 226 12.13 7.39 -0.22
C ALA A 226 11.56 5.97 -0.16
N PRO A 227 12.27 4.95 -0.70
CA PRO A 227 11.86 3.55 -0.55
C PRO A 227 11.77 3.17 0.93
N ARG A 228 10.75 2.37 1.28
CA ARG A 228 10.57 1.84 2.63
C ARG A 228 11.74 0.92 3.03
N GLY A 229 11.99 0.83 4.34
CA GLY A 229 12.95 -0.13 4.88
C GLY A 229 12.49 -1.56 4.60
N SER A 230 13.43 -2.48 4.33
CA SER A 230 13.10 -3.89 4.12
C SER A 230 12.55 -4.57 5.38
N ASP A 231 12.91 -4.05 6.55
CA ASP A 231 12.51 -4.48 7.89
C ASP A 231 11.26 -3.75 8.42
N GLU A 232 10.73 -2.77 7.67
CA GLU A 232 9.55 -2.02 8.08
C GLU A 232 8.31 -2.92 8.00
N GLY A 233 7.79 -3.29 9.18
CA GLY A 233 6.55 -4.05 9.29
C GLY A 233 5.31 -3.24 8.90
N ILE A 234 4.20 -3.94 8.62
CA ILE A 234 2.93 -3.33 8.19
C ILE A 234 2.41 -2.29 9.21
N PHE A 235 2.69 -2.48 10.50
CA PHE A 235 2.25 -1.61 11.60
C PHE A 235 3.14 -0.40 11.88
N ALA A 236 4.18 -0.18 11.06
CA ALA A 236 5.07 0.97 11.19
C ALA A 236 4.33 2.32 11.02
N ASN A 237 5.01 3.43 11.33
CA ASN A 237 4.46 4.78 11.22
C ASN A 237 3.19 5.01 12.06
N LYS A 238 3.16 4.42 13.26
CA LYS A 238 2.06 4.55 14.26
C LYS A 238 0.73 3.94 13.79
N LEU A 239 0.72 3.09 12.76
CA LEU A 239 -0.50 2.43 12.28
C LEU A 239 -1.19 1.64 13.39
N GLY A 240 -0.43 0.88 14.18
CA GLY A 240 -0.99 0.11 15.30
C GLY A 240 -1.70 0.98 16.35
N VAL A 241 -1.14 2.14 16.68
CA VAL A 241 -1.76 3.09 17.62
C VAL A 241 -3.06 3.64 17.06
N ARG A 242 -3.10 3.93 15.75
CA ARG A 242 -4.32 4.40 15.07
C ARG A 242 -5.41 3.35 15.05
N ILE A 243 -5.07 2.10 14.75
CA ILE A 243 -6.01 0.96 14.80
C ILE A 243 -6.65 0.88 16.20
N VAL A 244 -5.84 0.94 17.26
CA VAL A 244 -6.33 0.90 18.64
C VAL A 244 -7.24 2.08 18.95
N TYR A 245 -6.79 3.30 18.64
CA TYR A 245 -7.57 4.51 18.89
C TYR A 245 -8.92 4.47 18.17
N GLN A 246 -8.92 4.17 16.87
CA GLN A 246 -10.11 4.17 16.03
C GLN A 246 -11.07 3.05 16.44
N GLY A 247 -10.56 1.84 16.70
CA GLY A 247 -11.37 0.72 17.17
C GLY A 247 -12.04 1.00 18.51
N VAL A 248 -11.32 1.60 19.48
CA VAL A 248 -11.89 1.97 20.79
C VAL A 248 -12.96 3.05 20.64
N ILE A 249 -12.75 4.06 19.80
CA ILE A 249 -13.76 5.10 19.56
C ILE A 249 -15.03 4.51 18.94
N ILE A 250 -14.90 3.65 17.92
CA ILE A 250 -16.06 2.98 17.30
C ILE A 250 -16.80 2.14 18.35
N ALA A 251 -16.08 1.39 19.20
CA ALA A 251 -16.68 0.62 20.28
C ALA A 251 -17.47 1.51 21.26
N ILE A 252 -16.91 2.66 21.65
CA ILE A 252 -17.58 3.62 22.55
C ILE A 252 -18.86 4.17 21.91
N LEU A 253 -18.81 4.59 20.64
CA LEU A 253 -19.97 5.10 19.91
C LEU A 253 -21.09 4.05 19.83
N THR A 254 -20.72 2.80 19.54
CA THR A 254 -21.65 1.66 19.48
C THR A 254 -22.29 1.39 20.84
N LEU A 255 -21.50 1.38 21.92
CA LEU A 255 -22.00 1.19 23.29
C LEU A 255 -22.93 2.34 23.73
N ILE A 256 -22.59 3.60 23.38
CA ILE A 256 -23.46 4.76 23.66
C ILE A 256 -24.79 4.57 22.94
N SER A 257 -24.79 4.19 21.66
CA SER A 257 -26.04 3.92 20.93
C SER A 257 -26.85 2.80 21.56
N PHE A 258 -26.20 1.73 22.02
CA PHE A 258 -26.87 0.64 22.73
C PHE A 258 -27.55 1.14 24.01
N LEU A 259 -26.84 1.90 24.84
CA LEU A 259 -27.36 2.41 26.13
C LEU A 259 -28.51 3.40 25.93
N ILE A 260 -28.46 4.23 24.88
CA ILE A 260 -29.57 5.11 24.52
C ILE A 260 -30.81 4.29 24.15
N GLY A 261 -30.66 3.29 23.28
CA GLY A 261 -31.75 2.39 22.90
C GLY A 261 -32.32 1.61 24.09
N TYR A 262 -31.46 1.21 25.04
CA TYR A 262 -31.85 0.47 26.23
C TYR A 262 -32.60 1.35 27.24
N SER A 263 -32.18 2.61 27.44
CA SER A 263 -32.71 3.50 28.49
C SER A 263 -34.03 4.19 28.13
N ARG A 264 -34.25 4.53 26.86
CA ARG A 264 -35.39 5.38 26.44
C ARG A 264 -36.67 4.64 26.10
N ASN A 265 -36.60 3.32 25.96
CA ASN A 265 -37.75 2.55 25.52
C ASN A 265 -38.52 2.03 26.75
N ASN A 266 -39.72 2.57 27.01
CA ASN A 266 -40.58 2.19 28.14
C ASN A 266 -41.31 0.84 27.93
N ALA A 267 -40.89 0.07 26.93
CA ALA A 267 -41.45 -1.23 26.59
C ALA A 267 -40.97 -2.36 27.51
N SER A 268 -41.47 -3.58 27.25
CA SER A 268 -41.01 -4.80 27.92
C SER A 268 -39.48 -4.96 27.82
N GLN A 269 -38.88 -5.63 28.81
CA GLN A 269 -37.43 -5.82 28.90
C GLN A 269 -36.85 -6.48 27.63
N GLU A 270 -37.57 -7.42 27.03
CA GLU A 270 -37.18 -8.06 25.76
C GLU A 270 -37.19 -7.09 24.59
N LEU A 271 -38.23 -6.26 24.44
CA LEU A 271 -38.30 -5.30 23.33
C LEU A 271 -37.25 -4.20 23.47
N ARG A 272 -36.94 -3.78 24.71
CA ARG A 272 -35.83 -2.87 25.01
C ARG A 272 -34.50 -3.44 24.54
N GLN A 273 -34.24 -4.71 24.85
CA GLN A 273 -33.02 -5.39 24.44
C GLN A 273 -32.88 -5.45 22.92
N ILE A 274 -33.91 -5.92 22.22
CA ILE A 274 -33.89 -6.08 20.76
C ILE A 274 -33.74 -4.71 20.06
N THR A 275 -34.40 -3.67 20.58
CA THR A 275 -34.26 -2.31 20.05
C THR A 275 -32.83 -1.79 20.24
N ALA A 276 -32.25 -1.98 21.43
CA ALA A 276 -30.88 -1.58 21.74
C ALA A 276 -29.86 -2.32 20.85
N MET A 277 -30.03 -3.62 20.66
CA MET A 277 -29.22 -4.44 19.75
C MET A 277 -29.32 -3.94 18.32
N THR A 278 -30.52 -3.60 17.85
CA THR A 278 -30.73 -3.06 16.50
C THR A 278 -30.06 -1.70 16.32
N MET A 279 -30.18 -0.81 17.30
CA MET A 279 -29.51 0.50 17.28
C MET A 279 -27.99 0.36 17.28
N ALA A 280 -27.44 -0.56 18.09
CA ALA A 280 -26.01 -0.85 18.12
C ALA A 280 -25.52 -1.45 16.80
N PHE A 281 -26.26 -2.40 16.22
CA PHE A 281 -25.96 -3.03 14.94
C PHE A 281 -25.90 -1.98 13.83
N LEU A 282 -26.93 -1.14 13.73
CA LEU A 282 -26.96 -0.06 12.76
C LEU A 282 -25.81 0.93 12.98
N THR A 283 -25.58 1.36 14.22
CA THR A 283 -24.52 2.34 14.52
C THR A 283 -23.14 1.80 14.17
N LEU A 284 -22.85 0.55 14.53
CA LEU A 284 -21.56 -0.08 14.23
C LEU A 284 -21.36 -0.19 12.71
N SER A 285 -22.33 -0.75 11.97
CA SER A 285 -22.26 -0.85 10.52
C SER A 285 -22.05 0.50 9.84
N LEU A 286 -22.75 1.54 10.29
CA LEU A 286 -22.61 2.89 9.72
C LEU A 286 -21.31 3.57 10.15
N CYS A 287 -20.85 3.35 11.38
CA CYS A 287 -19.56 3.83 11.86
C CYS A 287 -18.45 3.32 10.94
N GLU A 288 -18.45 2.03 10.59
CA GLU A 288 -17.44 1.43 9.73
C GLU A 288 -17.54 1.95 8.30
N ILE A 289 -18.75 2.03 7.75
CA ILE A 289 -19.00 2.65 6.44
C ILE A 289 -18.44 4.08 6.41
N PHE A 290 -18.72 4.92 7.41
CA PHE A 290 -18.19 6.28 7.50
C PHE A 290 -16.69 6.31 7.80
N HIS A 291 -16.19 5.37 8.58
CA HIS A 291 -14.77 5.25 8.90
C HIS A 291 -13.95 4.94 7.64
N SER A 292 -14.49 4.15 6.71
CA SER A 292 -13.85 3.87 5.42
C SER A 292 -13.55 5.15 4.62
N LEU A 293 -14.39 6.20 4.71
CA LEU A 293 -14.09 7.50 4.12
C LEU A 293 -12.86 8.16 4.75
N ASN A 294 -12.73 8.07 6.06
CA ASN A 294 -11.57 8.61 6.76
C ASN A 294 -10.29 7.90 6.35
N LEU A 295 -10.35 6.63 5.95
CA LEU A 295 -9.16 5.85 5.60
C LEU A 295 -8.70 6.02 4.15
N ARG A 296 -9.40 6.82 3.33
CA ARG A 296 -8.98 7.15 1.96
C ARG A 296 -7.56 7.76 1.89
N SER A 297 -7.19 8.53 2.91
CA SER A 297 -5.80 8.97 3.12
C SER A 297 -5.41 8.85 4.59
N SER A 298 -4.20 8.36 4.82
CA SER A 298 -3.66 8.16 6.17
C SER A 298 -3.17 9.46 6.83
N ILE A 299 -2.97 10.54 6.06
CA ILE A 299 -2.42 11.81 6.56
C ILE A 299 -3.27 13.00 6.12
N ASN A 300 -3.73 13.00 4.87
CA ASN A 300 -4.46 14.14 4.30
C ASN A 300 -5.91 14.17 4.76
N SER A 301 -6.48 15.38 4.73
CA SER A 301 -7.86 15.63 5.13
C SER A 301 -8.80 15.07 4.07
N LEU A 302 -9.92 14.50 4.49
CA LEU A 302 -10.97 14.10 3.55
C LEU A 302 -11.38 15.26 2.62
N PHE A 303 -11.44 16.49 3.15
CA PHE A 303 -11.82 17.69 2.41
C PHE A 303 -10.74 18.23 1.47
N SER A 304 -9.50 17.78 1.63
CA SER A 304 -8.37 18.17 0.77
C SER A 304 -8.14 17.23 -0.41
N LEU A 305 -8.81 16.07 -0.42
CA LEU A 305 -8.67 15.08 -1.48
C LEU A 305 -9.39 15.57 -2.73
N LYS A 306 -8.64 15.65 -3.84
CA LYS A 306 -9.18 16.05 -5.15
C LYS A 306 -9.78 14.87 -5.91
N SER A 307 -9.32 13.65 -5.66
CA SER A 307 -9.81 12.42 -6.30
C SER A 307 -11.10 11.93 -5.65
N ARG A 308 -11.98 11.33 -6.46
CA ARG A 308 -13.24 10.72 -6.01
C ARG A 308 -13.18 9.22 -6.28
N ASN A 309 -13.13 8.41 -5.23
CA ASN A 309 -13.25 6.97 -5.35
C ASN A 309 -14.73 6.57 -5.49
N ASN A 310 -15.18 6.41 -6.73
CA ASN A 310 -16.56 6.02 -7.03
C ASN A 310 -16.87 4.59 -6.57
N TYR A 311 -15.88 3.69 -6.56
CA TYR A 311 -16.04 2.32 -6.06
C TYR A 311 -16.35 2.32 -4.56
N LEU A 312 -15.67 3.17 -3.78
CA LEU A 312 -15.95 3.31 -2.35
C LEU A 312 -17.35 3.86 -2.09
N LEU A 313 -17.77 4.89 -2.84
CA LEU A 313 -19.12 5.43 -2.70
C LEU A 313 -20.21 4.40 -3.05
N PHE A 314 -19.99 3.60 -4.09
CA PHE A 314 -20.88 2.50 -4.44
C PHE A 314 -20.91 1.42 -3.36
N ALA A 315 -19.74 1.02 -2.85
CA ALA A 315 -19.61 0.05 -1.76
C ALA A 315 -20.34 0.52 -0.50
N MET A 316 -20.15 1.78 -0.11
CA MET A 316 -20.84 2.37 1.03
C MET A 316 -22.37 2.38 0.85
N LEU A 317 -22.84 2.79 -0.33
CA LEU A 317 -24.28 2.81 -0.63
C LEU A 317 -24.86 1.39 -0.63
N ALA A 318 -24.16 0.43 -1.21
CA ALA A 318 -24.56 -0.96 -1.23
C ALA A 318 -24.62 -1.54 0.19
N SER A 319 -23.57 -1.38 1.00
CA SER A 319 -23.55 -1.80 2.41
C SER A 319 -24.68 -1.15 3.20
N PHE A 320 -24.94 0.15 3.02
CA PHE A 320 -26.04 0.86 3.65
C PHE A 320 -27.41 0.25 3.30
N LEU A 321 -27.68 0.05 2.01
CA LEU A 321 -28.95 -0.51 1.54
C LEU A 321 -29.15 -1.96 2.03
N LEU A 322 -28.08 -2.75 2.05
CA LEU A 322 -28.11 -4.12 2.56
C LEU A 322 -28.41 -4.15 4.07
N THR A 323 -27.78 -3.28 4.86
CA THR A 323 -28.07 -3.15 6.30
C THR A 323 -29.51 -2.71 6.54
N MET A 324 -30.04 -1.76 5.77
CA MET A 324 -31.45 -1.36 5.87
C MET A 324 -32.41 -2.49 5.47
N THR A 325 -32.04 -3.28 4.46
CA THR A 325 -32.83 -4.44 4.03
C THR A 325 -32.97 -5.47 5.15
N VAL A 326 -31.88 -5.77 5.86
CA VAL A 326 -31.90 -6.72 6.99
C VAL A 326 -32.75 -6.22 8.17
N ILE A 327 -32.81 -4.91 8.40
CA ILE A 327 -33.59 -4.31 9.50
C ILE A 327 -35.10 -4.26 9.19
N TYR A 328 -35.47 -3.90 7.95
CA TYR A 328 -36.86 -3.57 7.61
C TYR A 328 -37.62 -4.64 6.83
N VAL A 329 -36.95 -5.62 6.20
CA VAL A 329 -37.64 -6.69 5.48
C VAL A 329 -38.19 -7.73 6.47
N PRO A 330 -39.51 -7.98 6.48
CA PRO A 330 -40.11 -9.00 7.33
C PRO A 330 -39.53 -10.39 7.04
N GLY A 331 -39.22 -11.15 8.08
CA GLY A 331 -38.61 -12.48 7.98
C GLY A 331 -37.09 -12.45 8.08
N LEU A 332 -36.42 -11.51 7.38
CA LEU A 332 -34.98 -11.27 7.57
C LEU A 332 -34.70 -10.65 8.93
N ASN A 333 -35.46 -9.61 9.31
CA ASN A 333 -35.30 -8.99 10.61
C ASN A 333 -35.47 -9.98 11.79
N SER A 334 -36.44 -10.90 11.69
CA SER A 334 -36.67 -11.95 12.69
C SER A 334 -35.54 -12.97 12.73
N ALA A 335 -35.02 -13.39 11.57
CA ALA A 335 -33.87 -14.30 11.51
C ALA A 335 -32.59 -13.70 12.13
N PHE A 336 -32.47 -12.38 12.07
CA PHE A 336 -31.37 -11.64 12.66
C PHE A 336 -31.65 -11.15 14.08
N GLU A 337 -32.78 -11.48 14.72
CA GLU A 337 -33.14 -10.94 16.05
C GLU A 337 -33.14 -9.39 16.10
N LEU A 338 -33.62 -8.74 15.04
CA LEU A 338 -33.71 -7.28 14.89
C LEU A 338 -35.17 -6.81 14.87
N THR A 339 -35.39 -5.53 15.20
CA THR A 339 -36.70 -4.89 15.16
C THR A 339 -36.68 -3.62 14.31
N ALA A 340 -37.82 -3.27 13.70
CA ALA A 340 -37.92 -2.01 12.97
C ALA A 340 -37.75 -0.83 13.95
N LEU A 341 -36.84 0.09 13.62
CA LEU A 341 -36.57 1.25 14.47
C LEU A 341 -37.58 2.37 14.23
N PRO A 342 -38.11 3.01 15.30
CA PRO A 342 -38.78 4.29 15.17
C PRO A 342 -37.86 5.34 14.55
N PHE A 343 -38.43 6.29 13.82
CA PHE A 343 -37.66 7.33 13.11
C PHE A 343 -36.67 8.09 14.01
N ALA A 344 -37.05 8.38 15.26
CA ALA A 344 -36.17 9.05 16.22
C ALA A 344 -34.90 8.23 16.52
N ASN A 345 -35.05 6.93 16.82
CA ASN A 345 -33.94 6.03 17.11
C ASN A 345 -33.03 5.82 15.88
N LEU A 346 -33.63 5.77 14.68
CA LEU A 346 -32.90 5.67 13.43
C LEU A 346 -31.98 6.87 13.21
N VAL A 347 -32.51 8.09 13.36
CA VAL A 347 -31.75 9.34 13.19
C VAL A 347 -30.64 9.44 14.25
N GLU A 348 -30.92 9.04 15.49
CA GLU A 348 -29.91 9.04 16.57
C GLU A 348 -28.76 8.07 16.28
N ALA A 349 -29.06 6.83 15.86
CA ALA A 349 -28.03 5.85 15.50
C ALA A 349 -27.15 6.36 14.34
N ILE A 350 -27.76 6.91 13.28
CA ILE A 350 -27.03 7.52 12.16
C ILE A 350 -26.19 8.72 12.63
N GLY A 351 -26.75 9.57 13.49
CA GLY A 351 -26.08 10.75 14.02
C GLY A 351 -24.85 10.40 14.87
N ILE A 352 -24.96 9.38 15.72
CA ILE A 352 -23.84 8.84 16.51
C ILE A 352 -22.78 8.27 15.58
N ALA A 353 -23.18 7.48 14.58
CA ALA A 353 -22.25 6.91 13.62
C ALA A 353 -21.47 7.98 12.85
N PHE A 354 -22.14 9.07 12.46
CA PHE A 354 -21.52 10.17 11.74
C PHE A 354 -20.37 10.84 12.53
N LEU A 355 -20.38 10.79 13.87
CA LEU A 355 -19.35 11.40 14.71
C LEU A 355 -17.94 10.82 14.47
N ILE A 356 -17.81 9.61 13.90
CA ILE A 356 -16.50 9.05 13.58
C ILE A 356 -15.73 9.90 12.56
N ILE A 357 -16.42 10.60 11.64
CA ILE A 357 -15.80 11.46 10.63
C ILE A 357 -15.05 12.63 11.28
N PRO A 358 -15.71 13.53 12.03
CA PRO A 358 -15.01 14.64 12.66
C PRO A 358 -13.97 14.18 13.69
N ILE A 359 -14.19 13.09 14.43
CA ILE A 359 -13.23 12.59 15.42
C ILE A 359 -11.90 12.21 14.75
N VAL A 360 -11.95 11.41 13.67
CA VAL A 360 -10.72 11.00 12.96
C VAL A 360 -10.10 12.16 12.19
N GLU A 361 -10.89 13.11 11.68
CA GLU A 361 -10.33 14.29 11.02
C GLU A 361 -9.56 15.19 12.01
N ILE A 362 -10.02 15.32 13.26
CA ILE A 362 -9.29 16.00 14.33
C ILE A 362 -7.97 15.25 14.64
N GLU A 363 -8.01 13.92 14.73
CA GLU A 363 -6.81 13.09 14.92
C GLU A 363 -5.75 13.34 13.83
N LYS A 364 -6.19 13.40 12.56
CA LYS A 364 -5.32 13.72 11.43
C LYS A 364 -4.78 15.14 11.48
N LEU A 365 -5.60 16.13 11.85
CA LEU A 365 -5.18 17.53 12.02
C LEU A 365 -4.06 17.67 13.07
N ILE A 366 -4.21 16.98 14.20
CA ILE A 366 -3.20 16.94 15.27
C ILE A 366 -1.93 16.25 14.75
N SER A 367 -2.07 15.08 14.11
CA SER A 367 -0.95 14.34 13.53
C SER A 367 -0.15 15.18 12.52
N ARG A 368 -0.83 15.91 11.62
CA ARG A 368 -0.18 16.81 10.65
C ARG A 368 0.58 17.94 11.32
N SER A 369 0.01 18.53 12.37
CA SER A 369 0.66 19.62 13.13
C SER A 369 1.92 19.17 13.86
N ILE A 370 1.96 17.91 14.31
CA ILE A 370 3.13 17.31 14.97
C ILE A 370 4.22 16.96 13.95
N ILE A 371 3.88 16.43 12.76
CA ILE A 371 4.86 16.04 11.72
C ILE A 371 5.51 17.27 11.05
N LYS A 372 4.83 18.42 11.03
CA LYS A 372 5.38 19.68 10.50
C LYS A 372 6.39 20.36 11.45
N ARG A 373 6.49 19.91 12.70
CA ARG A 373 7.52 20.32 13.66
C ARG A 373 8.64 19.29 13.66
#